data_AF-R7AAH4-F1
#
_entry.id   AF-R7AAH4-F1
#
_cell.length_a   1.000
_cell.length_b   1.000
_cell.length_c   1.000
_cell.angle_alpha   90.00
_cell.angle_beta   90.00
_cell.angle_gamma   90.00
#
_symmetry.space_group_name_H-M   'P 1'
#
loop_
_entity.id
_entity.type
_entity.pdbx_description
1 polymer ?
#
loop_
_entity_poly.entity_id
_entity_poly.type
_entity_poly.pdbx_seq_one_letter_code
_entity_poly.pdbx_strand_id
1 'polypeptide(L)'
;MAKQGSVRIGPVSILVLIIILCLAVMAVLTLITSEAEESITVRQEESTTAFYANEAEAQEYLARLDGLLARANSAHANVLSAIEVSDAPDGYTYEDGVLSISFVQENGRRLDIELSIPSTAGYEIMSWRASTEWNEEDPDKIFWSAPKE
;
A
#
# COMPACT_ATOMS: atom_id res chain seq x y z
N MET A 1 36.81 -37.63 -53.79
CA MET A 1 35.44 -38.11 -53.52
C MET A 1 35.15 -37.91 -52.04
N ALA A 2 34.33 -36.92 -51.69
CA ALA A 2 33.95 -36.69 -50.31
C ALA A 2 32.97 -37.78 -49.87
N LYS A 3 33.32 -38.52 -48.81
CA LYS A 3 32.50 -39.57 -48.22
C LYS A 3 31.34 -38.88 -47.48
N GLN A 4 30.17 -38.79 -48.10
CA GLN A 4 28.96 -38.33 -47.41
C GLN A 4 28.63 -39.33 -46.31
N GLY A 5 28.84 -38.92 -45.05
CA GLY A 5 28.41 -39.67 -43.89
C GLY A 5 26.89 -39.79 -43.91
N SER A 6 26.37 -41.02 -43.92
CA SER A 6 24.95 -41.29 -43.75
C SER A 6 24.54 -40.77 -42.37
N VAL A 7 23.87 -39.60 -42.36
CA VAL A 7 23.17 -39.13 -41.17
C VAL A 7 22.08 -40.16 -40.89
N ARG A 8 22.21 -40.89 -39.79
CA ARG A 8 21.14 -41.76 -39.29
C ARG A 8 19.97 -40.85 -38.93
N ILE A 9 18.95 -40.82 -39.79
CA ILE A 9 17.78 -39.94 -39.66
C ILE A 9 16.99 -40.21 -38.36
N GLY A 10 17.08 -41.42 -37.80
CA GLY A 10 16.38 -41.81 -36.57
C GLY A 10 16.75 -40.98 -35.33
N PRO A 11 18.02 -40.98 -34.88
CA PRO A 11 18.43 -40.23 -33.68
C PRO A 11 18.23 -38.72 -33.76
N VAL A 12 18.44 -38.11 -34.93
CA VAL A 12 18.26 -36.65 -35.11
C VAL A 12 16.79 -36.25 -34.98
N SER A 13 15.87 -37.06 -35.54
CA SER A 13 14.42 -36.81 -35.40
C SER A 13 13.94 -36.89 -33.95
N ILE A 14 14.51 -37.79 -33.15
CA ILE A 14 14.14 -37.93 -31.73
C ILE A 14 14.61 -36.72 -30.93
N LEU A 15 15.85 -36.24 -31.17
CA LEU A 15 16.36 -35.04 -30.51
C LEU A 15 15.49 -33.82 -30.82
N VAL A 16 15.08 -33.65 -32.08
CA VAL A 16 14.20 -32.53 -32.48
C VAL A 16 12.84 -32.62 -31.78
N LEU A 17 12.24 -33.81 -31.68
CA LEU A 17 10.97 -33.99 -30.97
C LEU A 17 11.07 -33.62 -29.48
N ILE A 18 12.15 -34.05 -28.81
CA ILE A 18 12.38 -33.72 -27.40
C ILE A 18 12.52 -32.21 -27.22
N ILE A 19 13.30 -31.55 -28.10
CA ILE A 19 13.47 -30.09 -28.04
C ILE A 19 12.12 -29.38 -28.21
N ILE A 20 11.29 -29.79 -29.19
CA ILE A 20 9.97 -29.20 -29.40
C ILE A 20 9.09 -29.39 -28.16
N LEU A 21 9.08 -30.58 -27.57
CA LEU A 21 8.32 -30.85 -26.35
C LEU A 21 8.80 -29.97 -25.19
N CYS A 22 10.12 -29.84 -25.00
CA CYS A 22 10.69 -28.96 -23.97
C CYS A 22 10.30 -27.49 -24.19
N LEU A 23 10.35 -27.00 -25.43
CA LEU A 23 9.94 -25.63 -25.77
C LEU A 23 8.44 -25.41 -25.51
N ALA A 24 7.61 -26.39 -25.86
CA ALA A 24 6.17 -26.33 -25.61
C ALA A 24 5.86 -26.25 -24.10
N VAL A 25 6.51 -27.09 -23.29
CA VAL A 25 6.35 -27.08 -21.83
C VAL A 25 6.82 -25.75 -21.25
N MET A 26 8.00 -25.25 -21.66
CA MET A 26 8.51 -23.95 -21.21
C MET A 26 7.54 -22.82 -21.54
N ALA A 27 6.99 -22.79 -22.76
CA ALA A 27 6.02 -21.77 -23.17
C ALA A 27 4.75 -21.78 -22.30
N VAL A 28 4.21 -22.96 -21.98
CA VAL A 28 3.02 -23.10 -21.12
C VAL A 28 3.33 -22.63 -19.69
N LEU A 29 4.48 -23.02 -19.12
CA LEU A 29 4.88 -22.55 -17.79
C LEU A 29 5.04 -21.02 -17.76
N THR A 30 5.65 -20.43 -18.79
CA THR A 30 5.80 -18.96 -18.89
C THR A 30 4.44 -18.26 -18.90
N LEU A 31 3.46 -18.79 -19.64
CA LEU A 31 2.11 -18.22 -19.68
C LEU A 31 1.43 -18.24 -18.31
N ILE A 32 1.47 -19.38 -17.63
CA ILE A 32 0.86 -19.54 -16.29
C ILE A 32 1.54 -18.61 -15.27
N THR A 33 2.88 -18.51 -15.31
CA THR A 33 3.62 -17.60 -14.43
C THR A 33 3.24 -16.14 -14.70
N SER A 34 3.08 -15.73 -15.96
CA SER A 34 2.69 -14.36 -16.32
C SER A 34 1.31 -13.98 -15.76
N GLU A 35 0.33 -14.87 -15.82
CA GLU A 35 -1.01 -14.61 -15.27
C GLU A 35 -0.96 -14.49 -13.72
N ALA A 36 -0.14 -15.32 -13.07
CA ALA A 36 0.06 -15.22 -11.62
C ALA A 36 0.75 -13.90 -11.23
N GLU A 37 1.79 -13.50 -11.97
CA GLU A 37 2.52 -12.24 -11.77
C GLU A 37 1.62 -11.01 -11.97
N GLU A 38 0.69 -11.04 -12.92
CA GLU A 38 -0.29 -9.97 -13.11
C GLU A 38 -1.11 -9.73 -11.83
N SER A 39 -1.67 -10.80 -11.25
CA SER A 39 -2.49 -10.68 -10.03
C SER A 39 -1.72 -10.10 -8.84
N ILE A 40 -0.44 -10.42 -8.72
CA ILE A 40 0.45 -9.88 -7.69
C ILE A 40 0.74 -8.41 -7.97
N THR A 41 1.02 -8.07 -9.23
CA THR A 41 1.33 -6.71 -9.66
C THR A 41 0.16 -5.76 -9.42
N VAL A 42 -1.07 -6.18 -9.76
CA VAL A 42 -2.29 -5.39 -9.51
C VAL A 42 -2.45 -5.09 -8.02
N ARG A 43 -2.32 -6.10 -7.16
CA ARG A 43 -2.41 -5.90 -5.69
C ARG A 43 -1.31 -4.99 -5.16
N GLN A 44 -0.11 -5.09 -5.73
CA GLN A 44 1.00 -4.21 -5.37
C GLN A 44 0.72 -2.77 -5.81
N GLU A 45 0.20 -2.57 -7.02
CA GLU A 45 -0.22 -1.26 -7.53
C GLU A 45 -1.29 -0.64 -6.63
N GLU A 46 -2.34 -1.38 -6.28
CA GLU A 46 -3.40 -0.92 -5.37
C GLU A 46 -2.84 -0.53 -4.00
N SER A 47 -1.98 -1.37 -3.41
CA SER A 47 -1.37 -1.11 -2.10
C SER A 47 -0.47 0.12 -2.12
N THR A 48 0.36 0.25 -3.16
CA THR A 48 1.27 1.39 -3.34
C THR A 48 0.48 2.68 -3.62
N THR A 49 -0.54 2.62 -4.45
CA THR A 49 -1.39 3.77 -4.78
C THR A 49 -2.09 4.29 -3.53
N ALA A 50 -2.70 3.41 -2.74
CA ALA A 50 -3.35 3.80 -1.50
C ALA A 50 -2.37 4.32 -0.43
N PHE A 51 -1.13 3.81 -0.40
CA PHE A 51 -0.08 4.39 0.47
C PHE A 51 0.17 5.84 0.13
N TYR A 52 0.40 6.13 -1.15
CA TYR A 52 0.70 7.48 -1.59
C TYR A 52 -0.51 8.41 -1.54
N ALA A 53 -1.72 7.88 -1.70
CA ALA A 53 -2.96 8.65 -1.49
C ALA A 53 -3.07 9.16 -0.05
N ASN A 54 -2.87 8.28 0.95
CA ASN A 54 -2.84 8.67 2.36
C ASN A 54 -1.76 9.70 2.66
N GLU A 55 -0.55 9.50 2.13
CA GLU A 55 0.56 10.44 2.31
C GLU A 55 0.23 11.81 1.72
N ALA A 56 -0.33 11.85 0.50
CA ALA A 56 -0.72 13.10 -0.14
C ALA A 56 -1.78 13.85 0.66
N GLU A 57 -2.84 13.16 1.11
CA GLU A 57 -3.92 13.76 1.89
C GLU A 57 -3.42 14.34 3.22
N ALA A 58 -2.53 13.61 3.89
CA ALA A 58 -1.88 14.07 5.11
C ALA A 58 -1.02 15.32 4.91
N GLN A 59 -0.19 15.34 3.86
CA GLN A 59 0.67 16.49 3.54
C GLN A 59 -0.16 17.71 3.14
N GLU A 60 -1.25 17.52 2.38
CA GLU A 60 -2.18 18.59 2.04
C GLU A 60 -2.88 19.16 3.29
N TYR A 61 -3.25 18.29 4.23
CA TYR A 61 -3.78 18.72 5.52
C TYR A 61 -2.76 19.55 6.32
N LEU A 62 -1.52 19.08 6.43
CA LEU A 62 -0.46 19.82 7.12
C LEU A 62 -0.21 21.19 6.47
N ALA A 63 -0.22 21.28 5.14
CA ALA A 63 -0.07 22.55 4.44
C ALA A 63 -1.21 23.53 4.74
N ARG A 64 -2.45 23.04 4.87
CA ARG A 64 -3.59 23.86 5.30
C ARG A 64 -3.45 24.29 6.77
N LEU A 65 -3.04 23.38 7.64
CA LEU A 65 -2.77 23.64 9.05
C LEU A 65 -1.69 24.72 9.24
N ASP A 66 -0.60 24.64 8.48
CA ASP A 66 0.47 25.66 8.45
C ASP A 66 -0.08 27.04 8.08
N GLY A 67 -0.95 27.11 7.06
CA GLY A 67 -1.62 28.35 6.66
C GLY A 67 -2.55 28.91 7.74
N LEU A 68 -3.25 28.05 8.48
CA LEU A 68 -4.08 28.45 9.63
C LEU A 68 -3.24 28.98 10.78
N LEU A 69 -2.16 28.27 11.14
CA LEU A 69 -1.23 28.67 12.20
C LEU A 69 -0.56 30.01 11.89
N ALA A 70 -0.08 30.20 10.67
CA ALA A 70 0.51 31.47 10.24
C ALA A 70 -0.46 32.65 10.39
N ARG A 71 -1.73 32.45 10.03
CA ARG A 71 -2.79 33.48 10.20
C ARG A 71 -3.09 33.73 11.67
N ALA A 72 -3.29 32.69 12.47
CA ALA A 72 -3.57 32.80 13.89
C ALA A 72 -2.44 33.54 14.63
N ASN A 73 -1.19 33.25 14.29
CA ASN A 73 -0.01 33.97 14.80
C ASN A 73 -0.02 35.44 14.47
N SER A 74 -0.28 35.80 13.21
CA SER A 74 -0.33 37.20 12.79
C SER A 74 -1.43 37.99 13.53
N ALA A 75 -2.54 37.31 13.85
CA ALA A 75 -3.68 37.88 14.57
C ALA A 75 -3.56 37.81 16.10
N HIS A 76 -2.50 37.18 16.65
CA HIS A 76 -2.38 36.83 18.08
C HIS A 76 -3.63 36.11 18.62
N ALA A 77 -4.28 35.32 17.77
CA ALA A 77 -5.50 34.60 18.10
C ALA A 77 -5.16 33.20 18.63
N ASN A 78 -6.03 32.64 19.48
CA ASN A 78 -5.86 31.28 19.96
C ASN A 78 -6.13 30.29 18.81
N VAL A 79 -5.07 29.62 18.39
CA VAL A 79 -5.05 28.57 17.35
C VAL A 79 -6.10 27.49 17.60
N LEU A 80 -6.35 27.15 18.87
CA LEU A 80 -7.24 26.06 19.24
C LEU A 80 -8.68 26.29 18.74
N SER A 81 -9.15 27.53 18.80
CA SER A 81 -10.46 27.92 18.25
C SER A 81 -10.51 27.93 16.71
N ALA A 82 -9.37 27.92 16.03
CA ALA A 82 -9.30 27.84 14.57
C ALA A 82 -9.25 26.40 14.06
N ILE A 83 -8.75 25.45 14.86
CA ILE A 83 -8.76 24.00 14.56
C ILE A 83 -10.16 23.41 14.80
N GLU A 84 -10.89 23.91 15.82
CA GLU A 84 -12.29 23.53 16.07
C GLU A 84 -13.27 23.96 14.96
N VAL A 85 -12.85 24.80 14.01
CA VAL A 85 -13.72 25.31 12.95
C VAL A 85 -13.31 24.71 11.60
N SER A 86 -14.02 23.64 11.24
CA SER A 86 -14.43 23.32 9.86
C SER A 86 -13.46 22.58 8.90
N ASP A 87 -12.21 22.25 9.26
CA ASP A 87 -11.26 21.68 8.27
C ASP A 87 -10.47 20.43 8.72
N ALA A 88 -10.78 19.88 9.90
CA ALA A 88 -10.20 18.61 10.31
C ALA A 88 -10.97 17.44 9.66
N PRO A 89 -10.26 16.45 9.08
CA PRO A 89 -10.89 15.30 8.42
C PRO A 89 -11.75 14.50 9.40
N ASP A 90 -12.77 13.81 8.89
CA ASP A 90 -13.70 13.02 9.70
C ASP A 90 -12.95 12.04 10.62
N GLY A 91 -13.22 12.09 11.93
CA GLY A 91 -12.59 11.20 12.91
C GLY A 91 -11.36 11.76 13.64
N TYR A 92 -11.07 13.06 13.52
CA TYR A 92 -10.03 13.68 14.35
C TYR A 92 -10.41 13.71 15.84
N THR A 93 -9.41 13.57 16.70
CA THR A 93 -9.56 13.73 18.16
C THR A 93 -8.57 14.79 18.64
N TYR A 94 -9.03 15.73 19.45
CA TYR A 94 -8.16 16.72 20.08
C TYR A 94 -8.28 16.61 21.60
N GLU A 95 -7.23 16.14 22.26
CA GLU A 95 -7.16 16.00 23.71
C GLU A 95 -5.82 16.51 24.24
N ASP A 96 -5.86 17.30 25.32
CA ASP A 96 -4.67 17.79 26.04
C ASP A 96 -3.58 18.46 25.18
N GLY A 97 -3.96 19.13 24.08
CA GLY A 97 -2.98 19.76 23.19
C GLY A 97 -2.47 18.86 22.06
N VAL A 98 -2.94 17.61 21.99
CA VAL A 98 -2.58 16.64 20.96
C VAL A 98 -3.76 16.46 20.01
N LEU A 99 -3.49 16.64 18.72
CA LEU A 99 -4.40 16.38 17.62
C LEU A 99 -4.06 15.04 16.97
N SER A 100 -4.97 14.07 17.07
CA SER A 100 -4.88 12.77 16.42
C SER A 100 -5.79 12.72 15.21
N ILE A 101 -5.23 12.31 14.07
CA ILE A 101 -5.93 12.24 12.77
C ILE A 101 -5.67 10.89 12.13
N SER A 102 -6.69 10.31 11.52
CA SER A 102 -6.58 9.07 10.75
C SER A 102 -7.09 9.27 9.32
N PHE A 103 -6.26 8.93 8.33
CA PHE A 103 -6.64 8.84 6.92
C PHE A 103 -6.85 7.37 6.56
N VAL A 104 -7.97 7.02 5.94
CA VAL A 104 -8.32 5.62 5.62
C VAL A 104 -8.74 5.52 4.17
N GLN A 105 -8.14 4.58 3.44
CA GLN A 105 -8.51 4.26 2.05
C GLN A 105 -9.46 3.06 2.00
N GLU A 106 -10.17 2.90 0.88
CA GLU A 106 -11.13 1.82 0.67
C GLU A 106 -10.53 0.42 0.84
N ASN A 107 -9.22 0.25 0.60
CA ASN A 107 -8.53 -1.03 0.77
C ASN A 107 -8.07 -1.32 2.20
N GLY A 108 -8.54 -0.54 3.19
CA GLY A 108 -8.20 -0.71 4.61
C GLY A 108 -6.83 -0.16 5.00
N ARG A 109 -6.07 0.43 4.09
CA ARG A 109 -4.81 1.10 4.44
C ARG A 109 -5.11 2.41 5.15
N ARG A 110 -4.44 2.61 6.28
CA ARG A 110 -4.64 3.75 7.17
C ARG A 110 -3.32 4.48 7.41
N LEU A 111 -3.39 5.78 7.62
CA LEU A 111 -2.29 6.60 8.10
C LEU A 111 -2.77 7.39 9.32
N ASP A 112 -2.16 7.10 10.47
CA ASP A 112 -2.45 7.75 11.73
C ASP A 112 -1.34 8.76 12.05
N ILE A 113 -1.75 9.97 12.38
CA ILE A 113 -0.86 11.10 12.66
C ILE A 113 -1.24 11.70 14.00
N GLU A 114 -0.23 11.95 14.83
CA GLU A 114 -0.40 12.67 16.10
C GLU A 114 0.46 13.93 16.07
N LEU A 115 -0.18 15.08 16.31
CA LEU A 115 0.45 16.39 16.30
C LEU A 115 0.29 17.02 17.68
N SER A 116 1.40 17.42 18.30
CA SER A 116 1.37 18.28 19.48
C SER A 116 1.27 19.72 19.03
N ILE A 117 0.22 20.43 19.44
CA ILE A 117 -0.01 21.83 19.09
C ILE A 117 0.13 22.65 20.36
N PRO A 118 1.37 23.02 20.74
CA PRO A 118 1.55 23.92 21.86
C PRO A 118 0.83 25.24 21.58
N SER A 119 0.42 25.94 22.64
CA SER A 119 -0.20 27.28 22.58
C SER A 119 0.64 28.35 21.87
N THR A 120 1.84 28.00 21.43
CA THR A 120 2.76 28.82 20.66
C THR A 120 2.81 28.31 19.22
N ALA A 121 2.23 29.08 18.31
CA ALA A 121 2.60 29.29 16.90
C ALA A 121 2.88 28.14 15.92
N GLY A 122 3.01 26.89 16.33
CA GLY A 122 3.41 25.77 15.48
C GLY A 122 2.90 24.44 16.01
N TYR A 123 3.18 23.37 15.26
CA TYR A 123 2.96 21.99 15.69
C TYR A 123 4.26 21.20 15.68
N GLU A 124 4.30 20.15 16.47
CA GLU A 124 5.33 19.12 16.45
C GLU A 124 4.68 17.78 16.07
N ILE A 125 5.28 17.07 15.11
CA ILE A 125 4.80 15.75 14.70
C ILE A 125 5.31 14.72 15.72
N MET A 126 4.39 14.12 16.46
CA MET A 126 4.69 13.10 17.48
C MET A 126 4.72 11.70 16.90
N SER A 127 3.81 11.42 15.96
CA SER A 127 3.67 10.10 15.34
C SER A 127 3.26 10.23 13.87
N TRP A 128 3.86 9.39 13.02
CA TRP A 128 3.49 9.19 11.62
C TRP A 128 3.47 7.70 11.33
N ARG A 129 2.29 7.08 11.42
CA ARG A 129 2.17 5.62 11.40
C ARG A 129 1.26 5.15 10.29
N ALA A 130 1.86 4.61 9.24
CA ALA A 130 1.12 3.83 8.26
C ALA A 130 0.74 2.45 8.84
N SER A 131 -0.52 2.09 8.73
CA SER A 131 -1.08 0.83 9.19
C SER A 131 -2.01 0.21 8.13
N THR A 132 -2.33 -1.05 8.28
CA THR A 132 -3.37 -1.71 7.49
C THR A 132 -4.37 -2.28 8.47
N GLU A 133 -5.60 -1.78 8.39
CA GLU A 133 -6.71 -2.31 9.17
C GLU A 133 -7.06 -3.68 8.61
N TRP A 134 -6.75 -4.72 9.39
CA TRP A 134 -7.17 -6.07 9.07
C TRP A 134 -8.67 -6.17 9.32
N ASN A 135 -9.45 -6.03 8.25
CA ASN A 135 -10.87 -6.38 8.30
C ASN A 135 -10.95 -7.91 8.22
N GLU A 136 -11.28 -8.56 9.33
CA GLU A 136 -11.37 -10.02 9.42
C GLU A 136 -12.46 -10.50 8.45
N GLU A 137 -12.03 -11.08 7.33
CA GLU A 137 -12.93 -11.58 6.30
C GLU A 137 -13.58 -12.87 6.81
N ASP A 138 -14.80 -12.72 7.34
CA ASP A 138 -15.75 -13.77 7.68
C ASP A 138 -15.39 -14.59 8.96
N PRO A 139 -16.09 -14.40 10.10
CA PRO A 139 -15.85 -15.17 11.32
C PRO A 139 -16.08 -16.69 11.16
N ASP A 140 -16.64 -17.13 10.02
CA ASP A 140 -16.79 -18.54 9.66
C ASP A 140 -15.52 -19.17 9.02
N LYS A 141 -14.45 -18.39 8.79
CA LYS A 141 -13.16 -18.86 8.25
C LYS A 141 -12.03 -18.85 9.28
N ILE A 142 -12.32 -19.21 10.53
CA ILE A 142 -11.27 -19.46 11.53
C ILE A 142 -10.56 -20.77 11.16
N PHE A 143 -9.43 -20.69 10.45
CA PHE A 143 -8.63 -21.85 10.04
C PHE A 143 -7.91 -22.56 11.21
N TRP A 144 -7.87 -21.92 12.39
CA TRP A 144 -7.22 -22.45 13.59
C TRP A 144 -8.12 -22.26 14.81
N SER A 145 -8.92 -23.27 15.14
CA SER A 145 -9.51 -23.36 16.47
C SER A 145 -8.46 -23.91 17.44
N ALA A 146 -8.19 -23.20 18.53
CA ALA A 146 -7.35 -23.73 19.62
C ALA A 146 -7.92 -25.07 20.13
N PRO A 147 -7.08 -26.04 20.53
CA PRO A 147 -7.56 -27.28 21.12
C PRO A 147 -8.36 -26.95 22.38
N LYS A 148 -9.56 -27.54 22.51
CA LYS A 148 -10.34 -27.43 23.73
C LYS A 148 -9.67 -28.29 24.81
N GLU A 149 -9.32 -27.70 25.94
CA GLU A 149 -8.89 -28.39 27.16
C GLU A 149 -10.01 -29.28 27.72
#